data_AF-A0A2N1UTG1-F1
#
_entry.id   AF-A0A2N1UTG1-F1
#
_cell.length_a   1.000
_cell.length_b   1.000
_cell.length_c   1.000
_cell.angle_alpha   90.00
_cell.angle_beta   90.00
_cell.angle_gamma   90.00
#
_symmetry.space_group_name_H-M   'P 1'
#
loop_
_entity.id
_entity.type
_entity.pdbx_description
1 polymer ?
#
loop_
_entity_poly.entity_id
_entity_poly.type
_entity_poly.pdbx_seq_one_letter_code
_entity_poly.pdbx_strand_id
1 'polypeptide(L)'
;PIHGRDLAKICIRGMIAKEKEIEVGGSEIFTLDELARLMFKVQSKSAKVRHVPTPLAGLVRQGLRLIGRSQLDAFDFLASGALRTGLAPAQGEQKLEAYLKAYLESPFYRE
;
A
#
# COMPACT_ATOMS: atom_id res chain seq x y z
N PRO A 1 4.70 -1.32 3.94
CA PRO A 1 3.89 -0.18 4.45
C PRO A 1 4.56 0.40 5.70
N ILE A 2 4.73 1.72 5.80
CA ILE A 2 5.43 2.36 6.93
C ILE A 2 4.44 3.13 7.81
N HIS A 3 4.60 3.05 9.12
CA HIS A 3 3.80 3.82 10.06
C HIS A 3 4.27 5.28 10.10
N GLY A 4 3.33 6.24 10.17
CA GLY A 4 3.65 7.67 10.10
C GLY A 4 4.63 8.14 11.20
N ARG A 5 4.51 7.59 12.42
CA ARG A 5 5.46 7.86 13.51
C ARG A 5 6.90 7.43 13.18
N ASP A 6 7.06 6.27 12.55
CA ASP A 6 8.37 5.73 12.22
C ASP A 6 8.97 6.51 11.05
N LEU A 7 8.16 6.84 10.06
CA LEU A 7 8.55 7.72 8.96
C LEU A 7 9.02 9.09 9.48
N ALA A 8 8.28 9.71 10.41
CA ALA A 8 8.65 11.00 10.98
C ALA A 8 10.00 10.97 11.70
N LYS A 9 10.29 9.90 12.47
CA LYS A 9 11.61 9.71 13.10
C LYS A 9 12.72 9.63 12.05
N ILE A 10 12.52 8.88 10.97
CA ILE A 10 13.51 8.73 9.91
C ILE A 10 13.73 10.06 9.17
N CYS A 11 12.66 10.81 8.87
CA CYS A 11 12.78 12.14 8.26
C CYS A 11 13.63 13.10 9.10
N ILE A 12 13.44 13.14 10.42
CA ILE A 12 14.24 13.98 11.31
C ILE A 12 15.72 13.55 11.28
N ARG A 13 15.99 12.24 11.37
CA ARG A 13 17.36 11.72 11.30
C ARG A 13 18.03 12.06 9.97
N GLY A 14 17.32 11.89 8.86
CA GLY A 14 17.80 12.24 7.52
C GLY A 14 18.12 13.72 7.37
N MET A 15 17.25 14.58 7.90
CA MET A 15 17.46 16.03 7.88
C MET A 15 18.74 16.43 8.66
N ILE A 16 18.98 15.83 9.83
CA ILE A 16 20.19 16.10 10.63
C ILE A 16 21.45 15.58 9.92
N ALA A 17 21.37 14.37 9.35
CA ALA A 17 22.47 13.75 8.60
C ALA A 17 22.70 14.39 7.22
N LYS A 18 21.82 15.30 6.78
CA LYS A 18 21.83 15.93 5.44
C LYS A 18 21.80 14.91 4.30
N GLU A 19 21.09 13.80 4.53
CA GLU A 19 20.86 12.79 3.50
C GLU A 19 19.96 13.35 2.39
N LYS A 20 20.32 13.11 1.13
CA LYS A 20 19.52 13.55 -0.02
C LYS A 20 18.39 12.58 -0.34
N GLU A 21 18.61 11.29 -0.11
CA GLU A 21 17.68 10.23 -0.43
C GLU A 21 17.81 9.13 0.63
N ILE A 22 16.67 8.63 1.09
CA ILE A 22 16.61 7.56 2.09
C ILE A 22 15.50 6.60 1.66
N GLU A 23 15.85 5.35 1.44
CA GLU A 23 14.87 4.29 1.27
C GLU A 23 14.26 3.92 2.62
N VAL A 24 12.94 3.97 2.72
CA VAL A 24 12.21 3.75 3.98
C VAL A 24 11.07 2.76 3.82
N GLY A 25 11.09 1.72 4.64
CA GLY A 25 10.02 0.72 4.74
C GLY A 25 9.54 0.56 6.18
N GLY A 26 8.41 -0.11 6.35
CA GLY A 26 7.90 -0.45 7.68
C GLY A 26 8.66 -1.62 8.31
N SER A 27 8.07 -2.24 9.33
CA SER A 27 8.67 -3.40 9.99
C SER A 27 8.63 -4.68 9.14
N GLU A 28 7.68 -4.75 8.20
CA GLU A 28 7.34 -5.96 7.46
C GLU A 28 7.16 -5.64 5.97
N ILE A 29 7.62 -6.56 5.12
CA ILE A 29 7.45 -6.53 3.67
C ILE A 29 6.23 -7.38 3.34
N PHE A 30 5.33 -6.85 2.51
CA PHE A 30 4.12 -7.54 2.08
C PHE A 30 4.02 -7.52 0.56
N THR A 31 3.60 -8.65 -0.01
CA THR A 31 2.97 -8.69 -1.32
C THR A 31 1.57 -8.07 -1.25
N LEU A 32 1.00 -7.71 -2.40
CA LEU A 32 -0.35 -7.15 -2.45
C LEU A 32 -1.41 -8.18 -1.98
N ASP A 33 -1.21 -9.47 -2.24
CA ASP A 33 -2.10 -10.55 -1.77
C ASP A 33 -2.02 -10.71 -0.25
N GLU A 34 -0.82 -10.73 0.34
CA GLU A 34 -0.64 -10.78 1.79
C GLU A 34 -1.27 -9.57 2.49
N LEU A 35 -1.09 -8.37 1.90
CA LEU A 35 -1.72 -7.16 2.41
C LEU A 35 -3.25 -7.27 2.38
N ALA A 36 -3.82 -7.70 1.26
CA ALA A 36 -5.27 -7.88 1.13
C ALA A 36 -5.80 -8.90 2.16
N ARG A 37 -5.13 -10.03 2.34
CA ARG A 37 -5.49 -11.04 3.36
C ARG A 37 -5.40 -10.49 4.76
N LEU A 38 -4.37 -9.70 5.07
CA LEU A 38 -4.23 -9.04 6.36
C LEU A 38 -5.42 -8.10 6.65
N MET A 39 -5.86 -7.32 5.66
CA MET A 39 -7.01 -6.43 5.81
C MET A 39 -8.32 -7.19 6.11
N PHE A 40 -8.53 -8.36 5.51
CA PHE A 40 -9.66 -9.23 5.81
C PHE A 40 -9.54 -9.85 7.21
N LYS A 41 -8.34 -10.35 7.55
CA LYS A 41 -8.03 -10.97 8.84
C LYS A 41 -8.32 -10.03 10.01
N VAL A 42 -7.90 -8.77 9.91
CA VAL A 42 -8.07 -7.77 10.98
C VAL A 42 -9.55 -7.47 11.27
N GLN A 43 -10.43 -7.60 10.27
CA GLN A 43 -11.89 -7.44 10.44
C GLN A 43 -12.61 -8.76 10.77
N SER A 44 -11.89 -9.87 11.00
CA SER A 44 -12.49 -11.19 11.17
C SER A 44 -13.42 -11.61 10.02
N LYS A 45 -13.15 -11.13 8.80
CA LYS A 45 -13.90 -11.46 7.58
C LYS A 45 -13.17 -12.54 6.79
N SER A 46 -13.91 -13.43 6.12
CA SER A 46 -13.32 -14.38 5.19
C SER A 46 -12.62 -13.64 4.05
N ALA A 47 -11.37 -14.02 3.76
CA ALA A 47 -10.60 -13.42 2.67
C ALA A 47 -11.29 -13.71 1.33
N LYS A 48 -11.70 -12.65 0.62
CA LYS A 48 -12.30 -12.73 -0.72
C LYS A 48 -11.35 -12.18 -1.79
N VAL A 49 -10.13 -12.71 -1.82
CA VAL A 49 -9.11 -12.27 -2.78
C VAL A 49 -9.30 -13.01 -4.11
N ARG A 50 -9.41 -12.25 -5.20
CA ARG A 50 -9.48 -12.77 -6.57
C ARG A 50 -8.32 -12.22 -7.38
N HIS A 51 -7.73 -13.06 -8.22
CA HIS A 51 -6.64 -12.68 -9.10
C HIS A 51 -7.20 -12.29 -10.46
N VAL A 52 -6.80 -11.11 -10.93
CA VAL A 52 -7.16 -10.61 -12.25
C VAL A 52 -6.01 -10.93 -13.21
N PRO A 53 -6.28 -11.61 -14.33
CA PRO A 53 -5.23 -11.92 -15.29
C PRO A 53 -4.76 -10.63 -16.01
N THR A 54 -3.45 -10.51 -16.24
CA THR A 54 -2.84 -9.32 -16.85
C THR A 54 -3.47 -8.86 -18.18
N PRO A 55 -3.88 -9.74 -19.10
CA PRO A 55 -4.55 -9.33 -20.33
C PRO A 55 -5.84 -8.53 -20.10
N LEU A 56 -6.55 -8.79 -19.00
CA LEU A 56 -7.77 -8.05 -18.66
C LEU A 56 -7.48 -6.58 -18.37
N ALA A 57 -6.33 -6.27 -17.76
CA ALA A 57 -5.90 -4.90 -17.55
C ALA A 57 -5.70 -4.15 -18.88
N GLY A 58 -5.21 -4.84 -19.91
CA GLY A 58 -5.10 -4.28 -21.27
C GLY A 58 -6.45 -3.97 -21.91
N LEU A 59 -7.48 -4.78 -21.67
CA LEU A 59 -8.85 -4.52 -22.14
C LEU A 59 -9.48 -3.32 -21.41
N VAL A 60 -9.33 -3.25 -20.08
CA VAL A 60 -9.81 -2.12 -19.27
C VAL A 60 -9.15 -0.82 -19.74
N ARG A 61 -7.83 -0.84 -19.98
CA ARG A 61 -7.10 0.31 -20.50
C ARG A 61 -7.66 0.83 -21.82
N GLN A 62 -8.01 -0.09 -22.74
CA GLN A 62 -8.64 0.28 -24.02
C GLN A 62 -10.01 0.91 -23.84
N GLY A 63 -10.83 0.39 -22.91
CA GLY A 63 -12.11 0.99 -22.56
C GLY A 63 -11.98 2.39 -21.96
N LEU A 64 -11.02 2.59 -21.04
CA LEU A 64 -10.78 3.88 -20.39
C LEU A 64 -10.33 4.97 -21.38
N ARG A 65 -9.66 4.60 -22.49
CA ARG A 65 -9.32 5.55 -23.57
C ARG A 65 -10.56 6.24 -24.16
N LEU A 66 -11.73 5.59 -24.12
CA LEU A 66 -12.98 6.14 -24.62
C LEU A 66 -13.69 7.04 -23.60
N ILE A 67 -13.36 6.92 -22.31
CA ILE A 67 -13.96 7.69 -21.22
C ILE A 67 -13.22 9.02 -21.05
N GLY A 68 -11.88 8.97 -21.02
CA GLY A 68 -11.06 10.17 -20.93
C GLY A 68 -9.62 9.89 -20.48
N ARG A 69 -8.75 10.87 -20.78
CA ARG A 69 -7.31 10.77 -20.48
C ARG A 69 -7.02 10.67 -18.98
N SER A 70 -7.73 11.44 -18.15
CA SER A 70 -7.54 11.42 -16.70
C SER A 70 -7.79 10.04 -16.08
N GLN A 71 -8.80 9.30 -16.56
CA GLN A 71 -9.08 7.96 -16.05
C GLN A 71 -8.04 6.95 -16.51
N LEU A 72 -7.57 7.10 -17.75
CA LEU A 72 -6.48 6.28 -18.29
C LEU A 72 -5.19 6.48 -17.49
N ASP A 73 -4.80 7.72 -17.22
CA ASP A 73 -3.59 8.05 -16.46
C ASP A 73 -3.66 7.50 -15.03
N ALA A 74 -4.80 7.67 -14.37
CA ALA A 74 -5.04 7.12 -13.04
C ALA A 74 -4.94 5.58 -13.02
N PHE A 75 -5.52 4.91 -14.02
CA PHE A 75 -5.45 3.47 -14.15
C PHE A 75 -4.02 2.99 -14.42
N ASP A 76 -3.29 3.63 -15.33
CA ASP A 76 -1.92 3.27 -15.68
C ASP A 76 -0.99 3.42 -14.47
N PHE A 77 -1.17 4.47 -13.66
CA PHE A 77 -0.46 4.65 -12.39
C PHE A 77 -0.72 3.49 -11.42
N LEU A 78 -2.00 3.16 -11.19
CA LEU A 78 -2.39 2.09 -10.26
C LEU A 78 -1.92 0.72 -10.74
N ALA A 79 -2.10 0.40 -12.03
CA ALA A 79 -1.69 -0.86 -12.62
C ALA A 79 -0.16 -1.05 -12.56
N SER A 80 0.60 0.03 -12.79
CA SER A 80 2.06 0.00 -12.67
C SER A 80 2.51 -0.26 -11.23
N GLY A 81 1.83 0.31 -10.24
CA GLY A 81 2.10 0.06 -8.82
C GLY A 81 1.71 -1.36 -8.39
N ALA A 82 0.56 -1.85 -8.82
CA ALA A 82 0.07 -3.19 -8.44
C ALA A 82 0.94 -4.33 -8.99
N LEU A 83 1.58 -4.12 -10.15
CA LEU A 83 2.50 -5.09 -10.77
C LEU A 83 3.91 -5.03 -10.18
N ARG A 84 4.22 -4.02 -9.37
CA ARG A 84 5.55 -3.81 -8.78
C ARG A 84 5.53 -4.15 -7.29
N THR A 85 6.39 -5.07 -6.89
CA THR A 85 6.65 -5.29 -5.46
C THR A 85 7.51 -4.14 -4.93
N GLY A 86 6.97 -3.33 -4.02
CA GLY A 86 7.73 -2.29 -3.34
C GLY A 86 8.66 -2.91 -2.29
N LEU A 87 9.96 -2.99 -2.59
CA LEU A 87 10.97 -3.58 -1.70
C LEU A 87 11.81 -2.49 -1.05
N ALA A 88 11.17 -1.58 -0.30
CA ALA A 88 11.91 -0.71 0.61
C ALA A 88 12.43 -1.54 1.81
N PRO A 89 13.61 -1.21 2.37
CA PRO A 89 14.20 -1.95 3.47
C PRO A 89 13.29 -1.93 4.71
N ALA A 90 13.17 -3.07 5.39
CA ALA A 90 12.36 -3.19 6.60
C ALA A 90 13.06 -2.48 7.78
N GLN A 91 12.65 -1.25 8.09
CA GLN A 91 13.29 -0.37 9.09
C GLN A 91 12.30 0.18 10.14
N GLY A 92 11.00 -0.06 9.98
CA GLY A 92 9.98 0.38 10.92
C GLY A 92 9.92 -0.48 12.19
N GLU A 93 9.35 0.08 13.25
CA GLU A 93 9.13 -0.63 14.52
C GLU A 93 7.68 -1.12 14.62
N GLN A 94 6.73 -0.36 14.09
CA GLN A 94 5.30 -0.61 14.23
C GLN A 94 4.80 -1.64 13.20
N LYS A 95 4.21 -2.73 13.71
CA LYS A 95 3.54 -3.74 12.88
C LYS A 95 2.23 -3.22 12.31
N LEU A 96 2.00 -3.53 11.05
CA LEU A 96 0.78 -3.09 10.35
C LEU A 96 -0.48 -3.71 10.95
N GLU A 97 -0.45 -4.99 11.34
CA GLU A 97 -1.60 -5.66 11.95
C GLU A 97 -2.06 -4.96 13.24
N ALA A 98 -1.10 -4.59 14.11
CA ALA A 98 -1.39 -3.93 15.37
C ALA A 98 -2.02 -2.54 15.16
N TYR A 99 -1.46 -1.77 14.21
CA TYR A 99 -2.03 -0.47 13.82
C TYR A 99 -3.46 -0.61 13.30
N LEU A 100 -3.72 -1.56 12.40
CA LEU A 100 -5.05 -1.75 11.82
C LEU A 100 -6.09 -2.15 12.88
N LYS A 101 -5.74 -3.02 13.83
CA LYS A 101 -6.64 -3.40 14.94
C LYS A 101 -6.99 -2.18 15.79
N ALA A 102 -5.99 -1.41 16.20
CA ALA A 102 -6.21 -0.18 16.95
C ALA A 102 -7.03 0.85 16.15
N TYR A 103 -6.85 0.91 14.83
CA TYR A 103 -7.65 1.78 13.96
C TYR A 103 -9.13 1.38 13.92
N LEU A 104 -9.44 0.08 13.86
CA LEU A 104 -10.83 -0.41 13.88
C LEU A 104 -11.55 -0.09 15.20
N GLU A 105 -10.83 -0.07 16.32
CA GLU A 105 -11.38 0.30 17.63
C GLU A 105 -11.48 1.83 17.83
N SER A 106 -10.92 2.62 16.92
CA SER A 106 -10.88 4.07 17.04
C SER A 106 -12.23 4.71 16.65
N PRO A 107 -12.57 5.88 17.23
CA PRO A 107 -13.80 6.61 16.87
C PRO A 107 -13.80 7.14 15.42
N PHE A 108 -12.67 7.02 14.71
CA PHE A 108 -12.54 7.41 13.30
C PHE A 108 -13.00 6.31 12.35
N TYR A 109 -13.07 5.06 12.78
CA TYR A 109 -13.57 3.97 11.96
C TYR A 109 -15.08 4.04 11.83
N ARG A 110 -15.58 3.93 10.60
CA ARG A 110 -17.01 3.84 10.26
C ARG A 110 -17.18 2.58 9.41
N GLU A 111 -18.14 1.74 9.79
CA GLU A 111 -18.48 0.50 9.08
C GLU A 111 -19.11 0.74 7.71
#